data_AF-A0AAJ6ZFP7-F1
#
_entry.id   AF-A0AAJ6ZFP7-F1
#
_cell.length_a   1.000
_cell.length_b   1.000
_cell.length_c   1.000
_cell.angle_alpha   90.00
_cell.angle_beta   90.00
_cell.angle_gamma   90.00
#
_symmetry.space_group_name_H-M   'P 1'
#
loop_
_entity.id
_entity.type
_entity.pdbx_description
1 polymer ?
#
loop_
_entity_poly.entity_id
_entity_poly.type
_entity_poly.pdbx_seq_one_letter_code
_entity_poly.pdbx_strand_id
1 'polypeptide(L)'
;MTLGLPPVLMELFIRSVCSTKNPRDNFCVFMTQNLVGENFDQVDPNVTTQMMTRVQPASWRQFEHYGKIALTSVFTSLDDGVLGDAKPYNLSNIRVPIVLLYGENDQIAEKSQVMRLARELNNTGMLEQIEPACSLPKFNHVDFLFSKDIAPLLNKPLVQKVKQLFEKYSYR
;
A
#
# COMPACT_ATOMS: atom_id res chain seq x y z
N MET A 1 -24.03 6.27 22.68
CA MET A 1 -24.58 4.96 22.25
C MET A 1 -23.63 4.36 21.24
N THR A 2 -22.79 3.42 21.65
CA THR A 2 -21.99 2.63 20.71
C THR A 2 -22.92 1.60 20.07
N LEU A 3 -23.44 1.91 18.89
CA LEU A 3 -24.03 0.93 17.98
C LEU A 3 -22.89 0.04 17.44
N GLY A 4 -22.35 -0.81 18.32
CA GLY A 4 -21.39 -1.83 17.97
C GLY A 4 -22.02 -3.18 18.24
N LEU A 5 -22.00 -4.07 17.24
CA LEU A 5 -22.28 -5.48 17.46
C LEU A 5 -21.42 -5.98 18.63
N PRO A 6 -21.97 -6.81 19.55
CA PRO A 6 -21.16 -7.45 20.57
C PRO A 6 -19.96 -8.14 19.91
N PRO A 7 -18.73 -8.07 20.47
CA PRO A 7 -17.52 -8.61 19.84
C PRO A 7 -17.67 -10.07 19.39
N VAL A 8 -18.40 -10.89 20.16
CA VAL A 8 -18.72 -12.28 19.83
C VAL A 8 -19.61 -12.40 18.59
N LEU A 9 -20.59 -11.51 18.42
CA LEU A 9 -21.46 -11.49 17.23
C LEU A 9 -20.68 -11.04 15.99
N MET A 10 -19.78 -10.08 16.16
CA MET A 10 -18.88 -9.64 15.09
C MET A 10 -17.93 -10.77 14.67
N GLU A 11 -17.36 -11.51 15.62
CA GLU A 11 -16.50 -12.65 15.32
C GLU A 11 -17.25 -13.79 14.61
N LEU A 12 -18.46 -14.12 15.07
CA LEU A 12 -19.31 -15.11 14.42
C LEU A 12 -19.69 -14.71 13.00
N PHE A 13 -20.02 -13.43 12.78
CA PHE A 13 -20.31 -12.91 11.45
C PHE A 13 -19.10 -13.03 10.52
N ILE A 14 -17.93 -12.55 10.94
CA ILE A 14 -16.69 -12.62 10.17
C ILE A 14 -16.35 -14.07 9.83
N ARG A 15 -16.45 -14.99 10.79
CA ARG A 15 -16.22 -16.42 10.54
C ARG A 15 -17.20 -16.99 9.54
N SER A 16 -18.48 -16.61 9.59
CA SER A 16 -19.50 -17.13 8.67
C SER A 16 -19.32 -16.66 7.23
N VAL A 17 -18.91 -15.41 7.01
CA VAL A 17 -18.77 -14.84 5.65
C VAL A 17 -17.37 -15.01 5.06
N CYS A 18 -16.35 -15.25 5.89
CA CYS A 18 -14.95 -15.29 5.47
C CYS A 18 -14.26 -16.65 5.68
N SER A 19 -15.02 -17.73 5.85
CA SER A 19 -14.47 -19.10 6.02
C SER A 19 -14.29 -19.89 4.72
N THR A 20 -14.73 -19.38 3.57
CA THR A 20 -14.64 -20.13 2.30
C THR A 20 -13.19 -20.31 1.88
N LYS A 21 -12.82 -21.52 1.47
CA LYS A 21 -11.43 -21.85 1.05
C LYS A 21 -11.04 -21.26 -0.30
N ASN A 22 -12.00 -21.13 -1.24
CA ASN A 22 -11.74 -20.50 -2.52
C ASN A 22 -11.63 -18.97 -2.33
N PRO A 23 -10.49 -18.34 -2.71
CA PRO A 23 -10.29 -16.89 -2.58
C PRO A 23 -11.38 -16.04 -3.23
N ARG A 24 -11.95 -16.48 -4.36
CA ARG A 24 -12.98 -15.72 -5.08
C ARG A 24 -14.35 -15.78 -4.41
N ASP A 25 -14.64 -16.89 -3.74
CA ASP A 25 -15.91 -17.13 -3.04
C ASP A 25 -15.85 -16.69 -1.57
N ASN A 26 -14.67 -16.31 -1.09
CA ASN A 26 -14.46 -15.76 0.25
C ASN A 26 -14.75 -14.26 0.23
N PHE A 27 -15.80 -13.83 0.94
CA PHE A 27 -16.26 -12.44 0.91
C PHE A 27 -15.19 -11.45 1.39
N CYS A 28 -14.45 -11.77 2.45
CA CYS A 28 -13.39 -10.88 2.94
C CYS A 28 -12.27 -10.72 1.91
N VAL A 29 -11.85 -11.83 1.30
CA VAL A 29 -10.80 -11.81 0.27
C VAL A 29 -11.27 -11.05 -0.95
N PHE A 30 -12.49 -11.33 -1.41
CA PHE A 30 -13.12 -10.63 -2.53
C PHE A 30 -13.18 -9.12 -2.30
N MET A 31 -13.69 -8.67 -1.16
CA MET A 31 -13.76 -7.24 -0.81
C MET A 31 -12.37 -6.60 -0.73
N THR A 32 -11.39 -7.31 -0.15
CA THR A 32 -10.01 -6.81 -0.06
C THR A 32 -9.40 -6.64 -1.46
N GLN A 33 -9.53 -7.65 -2.33
CA GLN A 33 -8.98 -7.64 -3.68
C GLN A 33 -9.63 -6.57 -4.57
N ASN A 34 -10.92 -6.29 -4.40
CA ASN A 34 -11.59 -5.18 -5.11
C ASN A 34 -11.15 -3.79 -4.62
N LEU A 35 -10.66 -3.67 -3.39
CA LEU A 35 -10.18 -2.40 -2.84
C LEU A 35 -8.72 -2.13 -3.23
N VAL A 36 -7.89 -3.16 -3.25
CA VAL A 36 -6.43 -3.02 -3.40
C VAL A 36 -5.93 -3.25 -4.82
N GLY A 37 -6.78 -3.79 -5.70
CA GLY A 37 -6.47 -4.26 -7.05
C GLY A 37 -6.59 -5.77 -7.18
N GLU A 38 -7.33 -6.28 -8.17
CA GLU A 38 -7.62 -7.71 -8.24
C GLU A 38 -6.41 -8.58 -8.61
N ASN A 39 -5.99 -9.48 -7.70
CA ASN A 39 -4.98 -10.50 -7.96
C ASN A 39 -5.23 -11.80 -7.16
N PHE A 40 -6.37 -12.44 -7.38
CA PHE A 40 -6.73 -13.69 -6.70
C PHE A 40 -5.70 -14.82 -6.90
N ASP A 41 -4.95 -14.80 -7.99
CA ASP A 41 -3.96 -15.83 -8.30
C ASP A 41 -2.76 -15.80 -7.35
N GLN A 42 -2.50 -14.66 -6.70
CA GLN A 42 -1.40 -14.49 -5.74
C GLN A 42 -1.83 -14.60 -4.27
N VAL A 43 -3.11 -14.86 -4.00
CA VAL A 43 -3.64 -15.01 -2.64
C VAL A 43 -3.21 -16.35 -2.03
N ASP A 44 -2.56 -16.31 -0.87
CA ASP A 44 -2.38 -17.46 0.01
C ASP A 44 -3.40 -17.41 1.17
N PRO A 45 -4.36 -18.35 1.24
CA PRO A 45 -5.39 -18.34 2.29
C PRO A 45 -4.87 -18.34 3.73
N ASN A 46 -3.73 -18.99 3.98
CA ASN A 46 -3.14 -19.04 5.32
C ASN A 46 -2.56 -17.68 5.71
N VAL A 47 -1.84 -17.05 4.79
CA VAL A 47 -1.27 -15.71 4.99
C VAL A 47 -2.38 -14.68 5.10
N THR A 48 -3.41 -14.75 4.25
CA THR A 48 -4.55 -13.83 4.30
C THR A 48 -5.33 -13.93 5.61
N THR A 49 -5.52 -15.14 6.14
CA THR A 49 -6.15 -15.31 7.46
C THR A 49 -5.31 -14.65 8.56
N GLN A 50 -3.98 -14.81 8.51
CA GLN A 50 -3.08 -14.16 9.47
C GLN A 50 -3.08 -12.65 9.32
N MET A 51 -3.09 -12.13 8.09
CA MET A 51 -3.20 -10.71 7.80
C MET A 51 -4.47 -10.15 8.44
N MET A 52 -5.65 -10.68 8.08
CA MET A 52 -6.95 -10.15 8.52
C MET A 52 -7.14 -10.20 10.04
N THR A 53 -6.62 -11.23 10.70
CA THR A 53 -6.70 -11.36 12.17
C THR A 53 -5.72 -10.48 12.92
N ARG A 54 -4.71 -9.92 12.24
CA ARG A 54 -3.64 -9.10 12.85
C ARG A 54 -3.60 -7.66 12.35
N VAL A 55 -4.55 -7.24 11.50
CA VAL A 55 -4.69 -5.84 11.10
C VAL A 55 -4.88 -5.00 12.37
N GLN A 56 -4.01 -4.00 12.55
CA GLN A 56 -4.09 -3.07 13.66
C GLN A 56 -4.98 -1.88 13.27
N PRO A 57 -5.78 -1.35 14.21
CA PRO A 57 -6.63 -0.21 13.93
C PRO A 57 -5.81 1.05 13.71
N ALA A 58 -6.26 1.90 12.79
CA ALA A 58 -5.77 3.27 12.63
C ALA A 58 -6.69 4.27 13.35
N SER A 59 -6.15 5.43 13.72
CA SER A 59 -6.95 6.49 14.33
C SER A 59 -7.92 7.11 13.31
N TRP A 60 -9.07 7.61 13.78
CA TRP A 60 -10.02 8.32 12.91
C TRP A 60 -9.37 9.52 12.20
N ARG A 61 -8.45 10.21 12.88
CA ARG A 61 -7.68 11.33 12.31
C ARG A 61 -6.84 10.90 11.10
N GLN A 62 -6.40 9.64 11.02
CA GLN A 62 -5.68 9.15 9.84
C GLN A 62 -6.58 9.12 8.60
N PHE A 63 -7.82 8.69 8.76
CA PHE A 63 -8.80 8.64 7.66
C PHE A 63 -9.19 10.05 7.21
N GLU A 64 -9.39 10.98 8.16
CA GLU A 64 -9.59 12.40 7.86
C GLU A 64 -8.41 13.00 7.08
N HIS A 65 -7.18 12.64 7.45
CA HIS A 65 -5.97 13.10 6.77
C HIS A 65 -5.90 12.62 5.33
N TYR A 66 -6.11 11.33 5.09
CA TYR A 66 -6.19 10.79 3.73
C TYR A 66 -7.36 11.38 2.94
N GLY A 67 -8.49 11.64 3.58
CA GLY A 67 -9.62 12.35 2.99
C GLY A 67 -9.24 13.75 2.50
N LYS A 68 -8.51 14.53 3.32
CA LYS A 68 -7.99 15.85 2.91
C LYS A 68 -7.05 15.74 1.71
N ILE A 69 -6.13 14.78 1.71
CA ILE A 69 -5.21 14.55 0.59
C ILE A 69 -5.97 14.19 -0.68
N ALA A 70 -6.99 13.33 -0.60
CA ALA A 70 -7.83 12.95 -1.75
C ALA A 70 -8.63 14.15 -2.30
N LEU A 71 -9.24 14.96 -1.42
CA LEU A 71 -10.03 16.13 -1.83
C LEU A 71 -9.19 17.23 -2.45
N THR A 72 -8.00 17.48 -1.90
CA THR A 72 -7.12 18.57 -2.35
C THR A 72 -6.15 18.15 -3.45
N SER A 73 -5.90 16.85 -3.60
CA SER A 73 -4.82 16.28 -4.43
C SER A 73 -3.43 16.82 -4.08
N VAL A 74 -3.24 17.29 -2.84
CA VAL A 74 -1.99 17.86 -2.32
C VAL A 74 -1.50 17.02 -1.14
N PHE A 75 -0.23 16.66 -1.14
CA PHE A 75 0.41 16.06 0.04
C PHE A 75 0.58 17.14 1.12
N THR A 76 -0.31 17.15 2.11
CA THR A 76 -0.50 18.26 3.05
C THR A 76 -0.74 17.79 4.49
N SER A 77 -0.64 18.68 5.49
CA SER A 77 -0.96 18.36 6.89
C SER A 77 -2.46 18.47 7.20
N LEU A 78 -2.89 17.75 8.26
CA LEU A 78 -4.26 17.80 8.79
C LEU A 78 -4.46 18.94 9.82
N ASP A 79 -3.46 19.77 10.09
CA ASP A 79 -3.48 20.68 11.26
C ASP A 79 -4.68 21.65 11.25
N ASP A 80 -5.08 22.13 10.06
CA ASP A 80 -6.24 23.02 9.88
C ASP A 80 -7.57 22.27 9.64
N GLY A 81 -7.60 20.96 9.88
CA GLY A 81 -8.74 20.09 9.62
C GLY A 81 -8.91 19.74 8.14
N VAL A 82 -9.94 18.93 7.86
CA VAL A 82 -10.20 18.34 6.53
C VAL A 82 -10.57 19.39 5.47
N LEU A 83 -11.33 20.42 5.87
CA LEU A 83 -11.78 21.50 4.99
C LEU A 83 -10.88 22.74 5.04
N GLY A 84 -9.81 22.71 5.84
CA GLY A 84 -8.82 23.78 5.87
C GLY A 84 -7.93 23.76 4.62
N ASP A 85 -7.25 24.88 4.37
CA ASP A 85 -6.39 25.05 3.20
C ASP A 85 -5.31 23.97 3.12
N ALA A 86 -4.93 23.62 1.88
CA ALA A 86 -3.82 22.74 1.62
C ALA A 86 -2.50 23.48 1.83
N LYS A 87 -1.70 22.99 2.77
CA LYS A 87 -0.31 23.38 3.04
C LYS A 87 0.62 22.29 2.53
N PRO A 88 1.19 22.39 1.30
CA PRO A 88 1.97 21.31 0.72
C PRO A 88 3.25 21.03 1.52
N TYR A 89 3.56 19.77 1.75
CA TYR A 89 4.88 19.37 2.23
C TYR A 89 5.92 19.60 1.14
N ASN A 90 7.04 20.23 1.49
CA ASN A 90 8.10 20.54 0.54
C ASN A 90 9.02 19.33 0.31
N LEU A 91 8.87 18.65 -0.83
CA LEU A 91 9.69 17.48 -1.18
C LEU A 91 11.16 17.82 -1.43
N SER A 92 11.53 19.09 -1.68
CA SER A 92 12.94 19.52 -1.77
C SER A 92 13.71 19.38 -0.46
N ASN A 93 13.02 19.14 0.65
CA ASN A 93 13.66 18.83 1.94
C ASN A 93 14.14 17.37 2.03
N ILE A 94 13.74 16.50 1.10
CA ILE A 94 14.25 15.14 1.03
C ILE A 94 15.72 15.19 0.62
N ARG A 95 16.58 14.49 1.37
CA ARG A 95 18.04 14.45 1.14
C ARG A 95 18.57 13.03 0.95
N VAL A 96 17.66 12.05 0.84
CA VAL A 96 18.00 10.65 0.68
C VAL A 96 17.69 10.20 -0.74
N PRO A 97 18.56 9.39 -1.37
CA PRO A 97 18.28 8.81 -2.67
C PRO A 97 17.10 7.83 -2.58
N ILE A 98 16.17 7.91 -3.54
CA ILE A 98 14.93 7.14 -3.55
C ILE A 98 14.85 6.31 -4.83
N VAL A 99 14.57 5.02 -4.66
CA VAL A 99 14.05 4.18 -5.75
C VAL A 99 12.57 3.91 -5.50
N LEU A 100 11.74 4.15 -6.52
CA LEU A 100 10.31 3.88 -6.47
C LEU A 100 10.01 2.56 -7.18
N LEU A 101 9.41 1.62 -6.44
CA LEU A 101 8.84 0.39 -6.99
C LEU A 101 7.31 0.50 -6.92
N TYR A 102 6.62 0.18 -8.00
CA TYR A 102 5.15 0.26 -8.06
C TYR A 102 4.51 -1.01 -8.61
N GLY A 103 3.29 -1.30 -8.15
CA GLY A 103 2.45 -2.35 -8.72
C GLY A 103 1.68 -1.81 -9.92
N GLU A 104 1.61 -2.56 -11.02
CA GLU A 104 0.86 -2.15 -12.22
C GLU A 104 -0.66 -2.10 -11.99
N ASN A 105 -1.15 -2.87 -11.01
CA ASN A 105 -2.57 -2.96 -10.64
C ASN A 105 -2.83 -2.47 -9.20
N ASP A 106 -1.92 -1.68 -8.62
CA ASP A 106 -2.14 -1.09 -7.30
C ASP A 106 -3.22 0.01 -7.39
N GLN A 107 -4.34 -0.18 -6.69
CA GLN A 107 -5.47 0.77 -6.66
C GLN A 107 -5.42 1.74 -5.48
N ILE A 108 -4.48 1.57 -4.55
CA ILE A 108 -4.29 2.48 -3.41
C ILE A 108 -3.16 3.47 -3.71
N ALA A 109 -2.02 2.96 -4.19
CA ALA A 109 -0.90 3.74 -4.68
C ALA A 109 -0.85 3.66 -6.22
N GLU A 110 -1.89 4.21 -6.86
CA GLU A 110 -2.04 4.17 -8.31
C GLU A 110 -0.76 4.62 -9.03
N LYS A 111 -0.41 3.90 -10.11
CA LYS A 111 0.73 4.23 -10.98
C LYS A 111 0.76 5.69 -11.39
N SER A 112 -0.40 6.28 -11.69
CA SER A 112 -0.52 7.69 -12.08
C SER A 112 0.03 8.65 -11.00
N GLN A 113 -0.27 8.37 -9.74
CA GLN A 113 0.18 9.13 -8.57
C GLN A 113 1.66 8.88 -8.28
N VAL A 114 2.13 7.62 -8.40
CA VAL A 114 3.56 7.30 -8.25
C VAL A 114 4.40 8.01 -9.32
N MET A 115 3.92 8.08 -10.56
CA MET A 115 4.61 8.80 -11.64
C MET A 115 4.63 10.32 -11.40
N ARG A 116 3.61 10.88 -10.76
CA ARG A 116 3.63 12.28 -10.30
C ARG A 116 4.70 12.49 -9.23
N LEU A 117 4.73 11.64 -8.20
CA LEU A 117 5.76 11.68 -7.16
C LEU A 117 7.17 11.56 -7.77
N ALA A 118 7.35 10.65 -8.72
CA ALA A 118 8.63 10.46 -9.40
C ALA A 118 9.10 11.74 -10.09
N ARG A 119 8.21 12.46 -10.80
CA ARG A 119 8.56 13.76 -11.42
C ARG A 119 8.98 14.79 -10.37
N GLU A 120 8.25 14.88 -9.26
CA GLU A 120 8.57 15.82 -8.19
C GLU A 120 9.93 15.48 -7.54
N LEU A 121 10.21 14.21 -7.26
CA LEU A 121 11.50 13.75 -6.73
C LEU A 121 12.65 13.93 -7.72
N ASN A 122 12.41 13.72 -9.02
CA ASN A 122 13.41 13.94 -10.06
C ASN A 122 13.84 15.41 -10.12
N ASN A 123 12.90 16.35 -9.95
CA ASN A 123 13.21 17.78 -9.90
C ASN A 123 14.10 18.15 -8.71
N THR A 124 14.07 17.37 -7.63
CA THR A 124 14.95 17.55 -6.45
C THR A 124 16.30 16.83 -6.60
N GLY A 125 16.49 16.03 -7.65
CA GLY A 125 17.66 15.18 -7.84
C GLY A 125 17.73 13.97 -6.91
N MET A 126 16.68 13.69 -6.13
CA MET A 126 16.64 12.58 -5.17
C MET A 126 16.11 11.28 -5.75
N LEU A 127 15.50 11.31 -6.95
CA LEU A 127 15.05 10.09 -7.61
C LEU A 127 16.25 9.39 -8.29
N GLU A 128 16.55 8.18 -7.84
CA GLU A 128 17.55 7.31 -8.46
C GLU A 128 16.96 6.47 -9.59
N GLN A 129 15.78 5.90 -9.35
CA GLN A 129 15.13 5.03 -10.30
C GLN A 129 13.63 4.92 -10.00
N ILE A 130 12.85 4.65 -11.04
CA ILE A 130 11.46 4.21 -10.94
C ILE A 130 11.24 3.02 -11.88
N GLU A 131 10.64 1.95 -11.38
CA GLU A 131 10.35 0.74 -12.16
C GLU A 131 9.17 -0.05 -11.55
N PRO A 132 8.49 -0.91 -12.33
CA PRO A 132 7.52 -1.83 -11.75
C PRO A 132 8.21 -2.79 -10.77
N ALA A 133 7.50 -3.16 -9.71
CA ALA A 133 8.02 -4.03 -8.65
C ALA A 133 8.38 -5.44 -9.18
N CYS A 134 7.63 -5.93 -10.17
CA CYS A 134 7.91 -7.18 -10.87
C CYS A 134 7.22 -7.18 -12.24
N SER A 135 7.38 -8.26 -13.02
CA SER A 135 6.77 -8.41 -14.34
C SER A 135 5.29 -8.80 -14.32
N LEU A 136 4.69 -9.04 -13.15
CA LEU A 136 3.30 -9.46 -13.01
C LEU A 136 2.35 -8.26 -13.19
N PRO A 137 1.52 -8.20 -14.25
CA PRO A 137 0.66 -7.03 -14.50
C PRO A 137 -0.41 -6.81 -13.43
N LYS A 138 -0.82 -7.88 -12.74
CA LYS A 138 -1.82 -7.83 -11.68
C LYS A 138 -1.25 -7.48 -10.30
N PHE A 139 0.07 -7.26 -10.18
CA PHE A 139 0.70 -6.95 -8.90
C PHE A 139 0.10 -5.69 -8.28
N ASN A 140 -0.51 -5.85 -7.10
CA ASN A 140 -1.35 -4.86 -6.44
C ASN A 140 -0.72 -4.35 -5.12
N HIS A 141 -1.48 -3.59 -4.33
CA HIS A 141 -1.01 -2.99 -3.08
C HIS A 141 -0.53 -3.99 -2.02
N VAL A 142 -1.25 -5.10 -1.85
CA VAL A 142 -0.98 -6.06 -0.76
C VAL A 142 0.01 -7.14 -1.18
N ASP A 143 0.23 -7.32 -2.49
CA ASP A 143 1.19 -8.28 -3.03
C ASP A 143 2.64 -7.95 -2.62
N PHE A 144 2.94 -6.69 -2.33
CA PHE A 144 4.22 -6.25 -1.75
C PHE A 144 4.55 -6.88 -0.40
N LEU A 145 3.57 -7.48 0.28
CA LEU A 145 3.74 -8.09 1.59
C LEU A 145 3.27 -9.54 1.64
N PHE A 146 2.19 -9.87 0.93
CA PHE A 146 1.41 -11.10 1.16
C PHE A 146 1.20 -11.97 -0.09
N SER A 147 1.79 -11.60 -1.23
CA SER A 147 1.76 -12.47 -2.42
C SER A 147 2.43 -13.80 -2.12
N LYS A 148 1.81 -14.91 -2.53
CA LYS A 148 2.34 -16.26 -2.34
C LYS A 148 3.72 -16.45 -3.00
N ASP A 149 3.95 -15.78 -4.14
CA ASP A 149 5.19 -15.86 -4.92
C ASP A 149 6.08 -14.61 -4.72
N ILE A 150 5.88 -13.85 -3.64
CA ILE A 150 6.61 -12.59 -3.39
C ILE A 150 8.13 -12.75 -3.38
N ALA A 151 8.63 -13.91 -2.93
CA ALA A 151 10.06 -14.15 -2.79
C ALA A 151 10.82 -14.07 -4.14
N PRO A 152 10.43 -14.85 -5.17
CA PRO A 152 11.01 -14.71 -6.51
C PRO A 152 10.54 -13.45 -7.25
N LEU A 153 9.31 -12.95 -7.01
CA LEU A 153 8.78 -11.79 -7.74
C LEU A 153 9.45 -10.47 -7.34
N LEU A 154 9.69 -10.25 -6.04
CA LEU A 154 10.14 -8.96 -5.51
C LEU A 154 11.30 -9.09 -4.52
N ASN A 155 11.20 -9.93 -3.49
CA ASN A 155 12.15 -9.86 -2.36
C ASN A 155 13.59 -10.16 -2.77
N LYS A 156 13.82 -11.19 -3.60
CA LYS A 156 15.17 -11.53 -4.08
C LYS A 156 15.77 -10.42 -4.96
N PRO A 157 15.08 -9.92 -5.99
CA PRO A 157 15.53 -8.73 -6.74
C PRO A 157 15.76 -7.50 -5.86
N LEU A 158 14.87 -7.24 -4.90
CA LEU A 158 14.96 -6.10 -3.99
C LEU A 158 16.23 -6.16 -3.14
N VAL A 159 16.59 -7.31 -2.59
CA VAL A 159 17.84 -7.48 -1.83
C VAL A 159 19.06 -7.15 -2.70
N GLN A 160 19.07 -7.57 -3.96
CA GLN A 160 20.15 -7.23 -4.88
C GLN A 160 20.23 -5.72 -5.13
N LYS A 161 19.08 -5.07 -5.31
CA LYS A 161 18.99 -3.63 -5.51
C LYS A 161 19.43 -2.84 -4.28
N VAL A 162 19.02 -3.25 -3.08
CA VAL A 162 19.49 -2.67 -1.81
C VAL A 162 21.00 -2.79 -1.70
N LYS A 163 21.58 -3.95 -2.05
CA LYS A 163 23.03 -4.14 -2.07
C LYS A 163 23.73 -3.18 -3.05
N GLN A 164 23.20 -3.02 -4.27
CA GLN A 164 23.74 -2.09 -5.26
C GLN A 164 23.71 -0.63 -4.77
N LEU A 165 22.62 -0.20 -4.15
CA LEU A 165 22.51 1.15 -3.57
C LEU A 165 23.48 1.30 -2.38
N PHE A 166 23.56 0.30 -1.51
CA PHE A 166 24.49 0.31 -0.39
C PHE A 166 25.94 0.47 -0.88
N GLU A 167 26.37 -0.31 -1.87
CA GLU A 167 27.70 -0.20 -2.46
C GLU A 167 27.92 1.18 -3.12
N LYS A 168 26.91 1.74 -3.80
CA LYS A 168 26.99 3.05 -4.44
C LYS A 168 27.24 4.21 -3.46
N TYR A 169 26.66 4.16 -2.25
CA TYR A 169 26.77 5.25 -1.27
C TYR A 169 27.73 4.98 -0.11
N SER A 170 28.12 3.73 0.16
CA SER A 170 29.04 3.41 1.28
C SER A 170 30.48 3.87 1.04
N TYR A 171 30.85 4.16 -0.21
CA TYR A 171 32.19 4.59 -0.60
C TYR A 171 32.23 6.01 -1.19
N ARG A 172 31.21 6.83 -0.90
CA ARG A 172 31.16 8.26 -1.21
C ARG A 172 31.45 9.12 -0.01
#